data_AF-A0A8J3MUV2-F1
#
_entry.id   AF-A0A8J3MUV2-F1
#
_cell.length_a   1.000
_cell.length_b   1.000
_cell.length_c   1.000
_cell.angle_alpha   90.00
_cell.angle_beta   90.00
_cell.angle_gamma   90.00
#
_symmetry.space_group_name_H-M   'P 1'
#
loop_
_entity.id
_entity.type
_entity.pdbx_description
1 polymer ?
#
loop_
_entity_poly.entity_id
_entity_poly.type
_entity_poly.pdbx_seq_one_letter_code
_entity_poly.pdbx_strand_id
1 'polypeptide(L)'
;MALNPASSAGQATKALDRLSAYLQELDRQGIFHVPDPRLSAQAFLALLEGQIIERARLGVGPALTSEKMGHHIDACVTLFLTAHQVNRPD
;
A
#
# COMPACT_ATOMS: atom_id res chain seq x y z
N MET A 1 21.56 13.76 -7.21
CA MET A 1 20.25 14.35 -6.85
C MET A 1 19.80 13.70 -5.55
N ALA A 2 19.99 14.37 -4.41
CA ALA A 2 19.70 13.79 -3.10
C ALA A 2 18.21 13.93 -2.78
N LEU A 3 17.52 12.81 -2.55
CA LEU A 3 16.17 12.79 -2.02
C LEU A 3 16.18 13.39 -0.61
N ASN A 4 15.50 14.53 -0.44
CA ASN A 4 15.41 15.22 0.84
C ASN A 4 14.50 14.42 1.79
N PRO A 5 15.01 13.83 2.89
CA PRO A 5 14.27 12.87 3.71
C PRO A 5 13.07 13.50 4.44
N ALA A 6 13.08 14.81 4.68
CA ALA A 6 11.94 15.52 5.25
C ALA A 6 10.75 15.63 4.28
N SER A 7 11.01 15.58 2.97
CA SER A 7 9.99 15.71 1.93
C SER A 7 9.30 14.37 1.62
N SER A 8 9.99 13.23 1.79
CA SER A 8 9.40 11.89 1.62
C SER A 8 8.48 11.53 2.79
N ALA A 9 8.86 11.87 4.02
CA ALA A 9 8.03 11.62 5.21
C ALA A 9 6.67 12.37 5.14
N GLY A 10 6.68 13.64 4.70
CA GLY A 10 5.45 14.42 4.50
C GLY A 10 4.57 13.92 3.35
N GLN A 11 5.15 13.27 2.34
CA GLN A 11 4.40 12.64 1.25
C GLN A 11 3.77 11.31 1.68
N ALA A 12 4.49 10.49 2.46
CA ALA A 12 3.97 9.25 3.03
C ALA A 12 2.76 9.51 3.94
N THR A 13 2.82 10.54 4.80
CA THR A 13 1.68 10.94 5.64
C THR A 13 0.46 11.34 4.79
N LYS A 14 0.65 12.13 3.73
CA LYS A 14 -0.46 12.53 2.84
C LYS A 14 -1.06 11.35 2.06
N ALA A 15 -0.23 10.41 1.62
CA ALA A 15 -0.68 9.20 0.94
C ALA A 15 -1.51 8.32 1.89
N LEU A 16 -1.04 8.16 3.13
CA LEU A 16 -1.74 7.42 4.18
C LEU A 16 -3.12 8.03 4.46
N ASP A 17 -3.20 9.34 4.69
CA ASP A 17 -4.48 9.99 5.01
C ASP A 17 -5.48 9.89 3.86
N ARG A 18 -5.02 10.07 2.61
CA ARG A 18 -5.86 9.92 1.42
C ARG A 18 -6.37 8.49 1.22
N LEU A 19 -5.49 7.51 1.38
CA LEU A 19 -5.87 6.10 1.25
C LEU A 19 -6.84 5.70 2.36
N SER A 20 -6.60 6.14 3.59
CA SER A 20 -7.49 5.89 4.73
C SER A 20 -8.90 6.43 4.46
N ALA A 21 -9.01 7.67 3.98
CA ALA A 21 -10.30 8.27 3.64
C ALA A 21 -11.02 7.53 2.50
N TYR A 22 -10.26 7.07 1.50
CA TYR A 22 -10.82 6.28 0.40
C TYR A 22 -11.34 4.91 0.87
N LEU A 23 -10.59 4.20 1.70
CA LEU A 23 -11.01 2.91 2.26
C LEU A 23 -12.25 3.06 3.15
N GLN A 24 -12.32 4.14 3.94
CA GLN A 24 -13.50 4.45 4.74
C GLN A 24 -14.74 4.64 3.86
N GLU A 25 -14.60 5.32 2.72
CA GLU A 25 -15.70 5.52 1.79
C GLU A 25 -16.16 4.21 1.13
N LEU A 26 -15.23 3.33 0.75
CA LEU A 26 -15.56 2.01 0.20
C LEU A 26 -16.27 1.10 1.22
N ASP A 27 -15.85 1.13 2.49
CA ASP A 27 -16.50 0.40 3.58
C ASP A 27 -17.92 0.95 3.84
N ARG A 28 -18.07 2.28 3.88
CA ARG A 28 -19.38 2.95 4.00
C ARG A 28 -20.35 2.59 2.88
N GLN A 29 -19.83 2.33 1.67
CA GLN A 29 -20.62 1.90 0.51
C GLN A 29 -20.90 0.39 0.50
N GLY A 30 -20.33 -0.39 1.42
CA GLY A 30 -20.46 -1.84 1.47
C GLY A 30 -19.76 -2.56 0.31
N ILE A 31 -18.86 -1.87 -0.40
CA ILE A 31 -18.05 -2.47 -1.47
C ILE A 31 -16.94 -3.32 -0.87
N PHE A 32 -16.37 -2.85 0.24
CA PHE A 32 -15.28 -3.47 0.98
C PHE A 32 -15.65 -3.63 2.46
N HIS A 33 -14.95 -4.52 3.16
CA HIS A 33 -15.00 -4.56 4.62
C HIS A 33 -13.64 -4.12 5.20
N VAL A 34 -13.61 -2.93 5.80
CA VAL A 34 -12.40 -2.31 6.34
C VAL A 34 -12.69 -1.73 7.73
N PRO A 35 -12.64 -2.56 8.80
CA PRO A 35 -12.96 -2.12 10.17
C PRO A 35 -12.09 -0.98 10.70
N ASP A 36 -10.82 -0.95 10.29
CA ASP A 36 -9.88 0.14 10.58
C ASP A 36 -9.22 0.62 9.27
N PRO A 37 -9.76 1.68 8.64
CA PRO A 37 -9.25 2.21 7.38
C PRO A 37 -7.80 2.70 7.48
N ARG A 38 -7.39 3.24 8.64
CA ARG A 38 -6.04 3.79 8.81
C ARG A 38 -5.02 2.67 8.94
N LEU A 39 -5.31 1.66 9.75
CA LEU A 39 -4.45 0.49 9.88
C LEU A 39 -4.33 -0.27 8.56
N SER A 40 -5.44 -0.42 7.83
CA SER A 40 -5.44 -1.10 6.53
C SER A 40 -4.63 -0.33 5.49
N ALA A 41 -4.74 1.00 5.46
CA ALA A 41 -3.91 1.84 4.60
C ALA A 41 -2.40 1.73 4.94
N GLN A 42 -2.05 1.70 6.24
CA GLN A 42 -0.67 1.47 6.67
C GLN A 42 -0.15 0.11 6.21
N ALA A 43 -0.94 -0.95 6.39
CA ALA A 43 -0.59 -2.30 5.97
C ALA A 43 -0.37 -2.37 4.46
N PHE A 44 -1.21 -1.72 3.66
CA PHE A 44 -1.04 -1.67 2.21
C PHE A 44 0.24 -0.96 1.77
N LEU A 45 0.55 0.19 2.36
CA LEU A 45 1.79 0.91 2.06
C LEU A 45 3.03 0.10 2.47
N ALA A 46 2.98 -0.57 3.63
CA ALA A 46 4.06 -1.46 4.06
C ALA A 46 4.24 -2.65 3.09
N LEU A 47 3.15 -3.20 2.56
CA LEU A 47 3.18 -4.26 1.55
C LEU A 47 3.81 -3.79 0.24
N LEU A 48 3.45 -2.59 -0.23
CA LEU A 48 4.02 -1.98 -1.42
C LEU A 48 5.52 -1.70 -1.27
N GLU A 49 5.95 -1.20 -0.12
CA GLU A 49 7.31 -0.72 0.08
C GLU A 49 8.28 -1.81 0.57
N GLY A 50 7.81 -2.81 1.31
CA GLY A 50 8.63 -3.69 2.14
C GLY A 50 9.81 -4.35 1.41
N GLN A 51 9.54 -5.13 0.36
CA GLN A 51 10.62 -5.81 -0.37
C GLN A 51 11.52 -4.81 -1.13
N ILE A 52 10.97 -3.68 -1.56
CA ILE A 52 11.71 -2.65 -2.31
C ILE A 52 12.72 -1.96 -1.40
N ILE A 53 12.27 -1.51 -0.21
CA ILE A 53 13.10 -0.86 0.79
C ILE A 53 14.18 -1.81 1.30
N GLU A 54 13.85 -3.06 1.62
CA GLU A 54 14.83 -4.02 2.12
C GLU A 54 15.90 -4.35 1.08
N ARG A 55 15.53 -4.51 -0.21
CA ARG A 55 16.52 -4.71 -1.28
C ARG A 55 17.45 -3.51 -1.43
N ALA A 56 16.91 -2.30 -1.37
CA ALA A 56 17.71 -1.07 -1.42
C ALA A 56 18.65 -0.97 -0.20
N ARG A 57 18.15 -1.27 0.99
CA ARG A 57 18.89 -1.23 2.26
C ARG A 57 20.04 -2.23 2.29
N LEU A 58 19.82 -3.44 1.79
CA LEU A 58 20.84 -4.51 1.75
C LEU A 58 21.78 -4.39 0.54
N GLY A 59 21.53 -3.45 -0.37
CA GLY A 59 22.29 -3.34 -1.63
C GLY A 59 22.12 -4.55 -2.55
N VAL A 60 20.98 -5.26 -2.46
CA VAL A 60 20.77 -6.53 -3.13
C VAL A 60 20.04 -6.36 -4.47
N GLY A 61 20.77 -6.68 -5.53
CA GLY A 61 20.27 -6.78 -6.89
C GLY A 61 20.03 -5.43 -7.57
N PRO A 62 19.72 -5.45 -8.88
CA PRO A 62 19.47 -4.23 -9.63
C PRO A 62 18.19 -3.54 -9.15
N ALA A 63 18.09 -2.25 -9.44
CA ALA A 63 16.84 -1.51 -9.31
C ALA A 63 15.71 -2.24 -10.04
N LEU A 64 14.50 -2.16 -9.51
CA LEU A 64 13.32 -2.76 -10.14
C LEU A 64 13.08 -2.09 -11.49
N THR A 65 12.90 -2.91 -12.52
CA THR A 65 12.40 -2.44 -13.80
C THR A 65 10.94 -2.02 -13.66
N SER A 66 10.46 -1.13 -14.54
CA SER A 66 9.06 -0.70 -14.54
C SER A 66 8.09 -1.88 -14.65
N GLU A 67 8.44 -2.90 -15.44
CA GLU A 67 7.66 -4.14 -15.56
C GLU A 67 7.55 -4.88 -14.22
N LYS A 68 8.67 -5.10 -13.52
CA LYS A 68 8.67 -5.77 -12.21
C LYS A 68 7.94 -4.95 -11.15
N MET A 69 8.01 -3.63 -11.25
CA MET A 69 7.25 -2.72 -10.40
C MET A 69 5.74 -2.87 -10.63
N GLY A 70 5.31 -2.99 -11.89
CA GLY A 70 3.91 -3.28 -12.25
C GLY A 70 3.43 -4.59 -11.62
N HIS A 71 4.15 -5.69 -11.84
CA HIS A 71 3.80 -6.99 -11.26
C HIS A 71 3.74 -6.97 -9.73
N HIS A 72 4.64 -6.23 -9.08
CA HIS A 72 4.62 -6.06 -7.62
C HIS A 72 3.37 -5.33 -7.15
N ILE A 73 3.01 -4.23 -7.82
CA ILE A 73 1.79 -3.47 -7.52
C ILE A 73 0.55 -4.37 -7.68
N ASP A 74 0.45 -5.11 -8.79
CA ASP A 74 -0.69 -6.00 -9.06
C ASP A 74 -0.84 -7.09 -7.98
N ALA A 75 0.27 -7.68 -7.55
CA ALA A 75 0.29 -8.66 -6.47
C ALA A 75 -0.16 -8.06 -5.14
N CYS A 76 0.32 -6.86 -4.80
CA CYS A 76 -0.06 -6.16 -3.57
C CYS A 76 -1.55 -5.81 -3.57
N VAL A 77 -2.07 -5.29 -4.68
CA VAL A 77 -3.50 -5.00 -4.86
C VAL A 77 -4.31 -6.29 -4.72
N THR A 78 -3.94 -7.36 -5.42
CA THR A 78 -4.68 -8.64 -5.35
C THR A 78 -4.77 -9.17 -3.92
N LEU A 79 -3.64 -9.15 -3.19
CA LEU A 79 -3.60 -9.61 -1.80
C LEU A 79 -4.44 -8.72 -0.88
N PHE A 80 -4.34 -7.40 -1.04
CA PHE A 80 -5.14 -6.44 -0.29
C PHE A 80 -6.63 -6.62 -0.55
N LEU A 81 -7.02 -6.78 -1.82
CA LEU A 81 -8.42 -6.97 -2.16
C LEU A 81 -8.98 -8.25 -1.56
N THR A 82 -8.19 -9.34 -1.60
CA THR A 82 -8.56 -10.64 -1.02
C THR A 82 -8.77 -10.54 0.49
N ALA A 83 -7.92 -9.80 1.21
CA ALA A 83 -8.02 -9.65 2.66
C ALA A 83 -9.24 -8.85 3.12
N HIS A 84 -9.83 -8.04 2.24
CA HIS A 84 -10.92 -7.12 2.55
C HIS A 84 -12.22 -7.41 1.78
N GLN A 85 -12.31 -8.60 1.17
CA GLN A 85 -13.56 -9.04 0.55
C GLN A 85 -14.68 -9.03 1.58
N VAL A 86 -15.84 -8.52 1.18
CA VAL A 86 -17.07 -8.65 1.97
C VAL A 86 -17.46 -10.12 1.92
N ASN A 87 -16.96 -10.90 2.87
CA ASN A 87 -17.43 -12.26 3.07
C ASN A 87 -18.83 -12.14 3.69
N ARG A 88 -19.86 -12.00 2.85
CA ARG A 88 -21.26 -12.02 3.28
C ARG A 88 -21.53 -13.47 3.73
N PRO A 89 -21.75 -13.73 5.03
CA PRO A 89 -22.36 -15.01 5.40
C PRO A 89 -23.81 -14.97 4.90
N ASP A 90 -24.19 -16.00 4.15
CA ASP A 90 -25.59 -16.28 3.80
C ASP A 90 -26.45 -16.52 5.06
#